data_AF-A0A6N2L9J9-F1
#
_entry.id   AF-A0A6N2L9J9-F1
#
_cell.length_a   1.000
_cell.length_b   1.000
_cell.length_c   1.000
_cell.angle_alpha   90.00
_cell.angle_beta   90.00
_cell.angle_gamma   90.00
#
_symmetry.space_group_name_H-M   'P 1'
#
loop_
_entity.id
_entity.type
_entity.pdbx_description
1 polymer ?
#
loop_
_entity_poly.entity_id
_entity_poly.type
_entity_poly.pdbx_seq_one_letter_code
_entity_poly.pdbx_strand_id
1 'polypeptide(L)'
;MISYTSVLVSSFFLILLAFCKFRIWKRVIQNGDTVIDATCGNGYDTLAMLKMVADESGRGRVYGIDIQGDALKSTASLLDESVTLKEKELVKLFSICHSRMEEIVPENSPVRLVAFNLGYLPGGDKTITTVSETTQLALEAAKKILIPGGLISLVVYVGHPGGMEELETVEAFASGLSVSKWICCKFQMLNRPLAPALVLLFKREVAETQ
;
A
#
# COMPACT_ATOMS: atom_id res chain seq x y z
N MET A 1 -1.56 -6.98 31.64
CA MET A 1 -3.01 -6.69 31.63
C MET A 1 -3.22 -5.50 30.70
N ILE A 2 -3.53 -5.76 29.42
CA ILE A 2 -3.77 -4.70 28.42
C ILE A 2 -5.15 -4.11 28.76
N SER A 3 -5.25 -2.84 29.14
CA SER A 3 -6.53 -2.27 29.57
C SER A 3 -7.53 -2.26 28.41
N TYR A 4 -8.81 -2.50 28.69
CA TYR A 4 -9.88 -2.48 27.68
C TYR A 4 -9.90 -1.17 26.87
N THR A 5 -9.56 -0.05 27.53
CA THR A 5 -9.36 1.27 26.93
C THR A 5 -8.20 1.32 25.93
N SER A 6 -7.10 0.60 26.17
CA SER A 6 -5.98 0.56 25.22
C SER A 6 -6.32 -0.19 23.93
N VAL A 7 -7.14 -1.25 24.02
CA VAL A 7 -7.66 -2.02 22.87
C VAL A 7 -8.65 -1.19 22.05
N LEU A 8 -9.63 -0.54 22.69
CA LEU A 8 -10.62 0.30 22.01
C LEU A 8 -9.99 1.51 21.29
N VAL A 9 -9.01 2.17 21.92
CA VAL A 9 -8.29 3.30 21.29
C VAL A 9 -7.43 2.82 20.11
N SER A 10 -6.84 1.63 20.20
CA SER A 10 -6.12 1.01 19.09
C SER A 10 -7.05 0.69 17.91
N SER A 11 -8.25 0.14 18.19
CA SER A 11 -9.24 -0.18 17.16
C SER A 11 -9.79 1.06 16.46
N PHE A 12 -10.10 2.13 17.20
CA PHE A 12 -10.59 3.38 16.60
C PHE A 12 -9.56 4.00 15.66
N PHE A 13 -8.29 4.06 16.08
CA PHE A 13 -7.26 4.69 15.26
C PHE A 13 -6.97 3.90 13.98
N LEU A 14 -6.99 2.56 14.04
CA LEU A 14 -6.89 1.73 12.82
C LEU A 14 -8.05 1.97 11.85
N ILE A 15 -9.28 2.14 12.36
CA ILE A 15 -10.44 2.52 11.54
C ILE A 15 -10.23 3.90 10.92
N LEU A 16 -9.71 4.86 11.68
CA LEU A 16 -9.40 6.20 11.18
C LEU A 16 -8.34 6.17 10.07
N LEU A 17 -7.25 5.41 10.26
CA LEU A 17 -6.22 5.22 9.24
C LEU A 17 -6.82 4.62 7.97
N ALA A 18 -7.60 3.55 8.08
CA ALA A 18 -8.25 2.91 6.94
C ALA A 18 -9.21 3.89 6.23
N PHE A 19 -9.99 4.67 6.98
CA PHE A 19 -10.88 5.68 6.42
C PHE A 19 -10.12 6.77 5.66
N CYS A 20 -9.09 7.36 6.27
CA CYS A 20 -8.25 8.38 5.64
C CYS A 20 -7.59 7.84 4.37
N LYS A 21 -6.95 6.67 4.48
CA LYS A 21 -6.29 5.95 3.38
C LYS A 21 -7.24 5.76 2.20
N PHE A 22 -8.36 5.06 2.40
CA PHE A 22 -9.30 4.78 1.31
C PHE A 22 -10.01 6.02 0.78
N ARG A 23 -10.26 7.04 1.61
CA ARG A 23 -10.84 8.30 1.14
C ARG A 23 -9.90 9.02 0.18
N ILE A 24 -8.59 8.98 0.45
CA ILE A 24 -7.57 9.60 -0.40
C ILE A 24 -7.38 8.78 -1.67
N TRP A 25 -7.33 7.44 -1.57
CA TRP A 25 -7.22 6.57 -2.74
C TRP A 25 -8.38 6.79 -3.73
N LYS A 26 -9.62 6.90 -3.25
CA LYS A 26 -10.79 7.21 -4.08
C LYS A 26 -10.75 8.58 -4.79
N ARG A 27 -9.88 9.49 -4.36
CA ARG A 27 -9.67 10.79 -5.04
C ARG A 27 -8.57 10.72 -6.10
N VAL A 28 -7.70 9.72 -6.01
CA VAL A 28 -6.53 9.57 -6.88
C VAL A 28 -6.78 8.52 -7.97
N ILE A 29 -7.37 7.39 -7.60
CA ILE A 29 -7.68 6.29 -8.51
C ILE A 29 -8.87 6.66 -9.38
N GLN A 30 -8.74 6.39 -10.68
CA GLN A 30 -9.78 6.46 -11.68
C GLN A 30 -10.08 5.05 -12.23
N ASN A 31 -11.26 4.89 -12.80
CA ASN A 31 -11.63 3.68 -13.50
C ASN A 31 -10.63 3.37 -14.63
N GLY A 32 -10.23 2.10 -14.73
CA GLY A 32 -9.24 1.66 -15.71
C GLY A 32 -7.77 1.90 -15.33
N ASP A 33 -7.49 2.51 -14.18
CA ASP A 33 -6.11 2.68 -13.71
C ASP A 33 -5.44 1.34 -13.35
N THR A 34 -4.10 1.35 -13.37
CA THR A 34 -3.28 0.27 -12.82
C THR A 34 -2.80 0.64 -11.41
N VAL A 35 -2.97 -0.28 -10.46
CA VAL A 35 -2.60 -0.09 -9.05
C VAL A 35 -1.91 -1.33 -8.50
N ILE A 36 -1.07 -1.13 -7.48
CA ILE A 36 -0.26 -2.18 -6.86
C ILE A 36 -0.52 -2.21 -5.35
N ASP A 37 -0.89 -3.37 -4.84
CA ASP A 37 -0.86 -3.72 -3.43
C ASP A 37 0.44 -4.50 -3.18
N ALA A 38 1.46 -3.82 -2.65
CA ALA A 38 2.81 -4.37 -2.50
C ALA A 38 2.95 -5.35 -1.32
N THR A 39 1.91 -5.50 -0.50
CA THR A 39 1.87 -6.34 0.70
C THR A 39 0.44 -6.83 0.92
N CYS A 40 -0.05 -7.69 0.02
CA CYS A 40 -1.50 -7.94 -0.07
C CYS A 40 -2.07 -8.63 1.17
N GLY A 41 -1.29 -9.45 1.87
CA GLY A 41 -1.69 -10.06 3.13
C GLY A 41 -3.04 -10.80 3.02
N ASN A 42 -4.03 -10.38 3.80
CA ASN A 42 -5.39 -10.96 3.75
C ASN A 42 -6.27 -10.41 2.61
N GLY A 43 -5.75 -9.54 1.75
CA GLY A 43 -6.39 -9.12 0.50
C GLY A 43 -7.38 -7.95 0.61
N TYR A 44 -7.56 -7.35 1.79
CA TYR A 44 -8.53 -6.26 1.97
C TYR A 44 -8.22 -5.02 1.12
N ASP A 45 -6.94 -4.64 1.04
CA ASP A 45 -6.52 -3.50 0.22
C ASP A 45 -6.61 -3.84 -1.27
N THR A 46 -6.17 -5.03 -1.67
CA THR A 46 -6.35 -5.58 -3.03
C THR A 46 -7.81 -5.53 -3.47
N LEU A 47 -8.75 -5.99 -2.63
CA LEU A 47 -10.19 -5.95 -2.92
C LEU A 47 -10.71 -4.50 -3.01
N ALA A 48 -10.27 -3.62 -2.10
CA ALA A 48 -10.67 -2.22 -2.13
C ALA A 48 -10.18 -1.52 -3.41
N MET A 49 -8.94 -1.76 -3.81
CA MET A 49 -8.36 -1.27 -5.05
C MET A 49 -9.11 -1.79 -6.28
N LEU A 50 -9.42 -3.09 -6.32
CA LEU A 50 -10.19 -3.69 -7.40
C LEU A 50 -11.52 -2.96 -7.60
N LYS A 51 -12.25 -2.71 -6.51
CA LYS A 51 -13.51 -1.96 -6.54
C LYS A 51 -13.37 -0.50 -7.00
N MET A 52 -12.17 0.07 -6.94
CA MET A 52 -11.90 1.45 -7.39
C MET A 52 -11.47 1.52 -8.85
N VAL A 53 -10.82 0.47 -9.38
CA VAL A 53 -10.34 0.45 -10.79
C VAL A 53 -11.31 -0.24 -11.74
N ALA A 54 -12.14 -1.16 -11.24
CA ALA A 54 -13.03 -1.96 -12.06
C ALA A 54 -14.13 -1.09 -12.69
N ASP A 55 -14.31 -1.27 -13.99
CA ASP A 55 -15.40 -0.68 -14.77
C ASP A 55 -15.80 -1.63 -15.91
N GLU A 56 -16.79 -1.22 -16.69
CA GLU A 56 -17.28 -2.02 -17.81
C GLU A 56 -16.22 -2.24 -18.90
N SER A 57 -15.24 -1.33 -19.01
CA SER A 57 -14.17 -1.36 -20.01
C SER A 57 -13.17 -2.50 -19.79
N GLY A 58 -13.06 -3.02 -18.55
CA GLY A 58 -12.16 -4.12 -18.22
C GLY A 58 -10.66 -3.79 -18.36
N ARG A 59 -10.31 -2.49 -18.42
CA ARG A 59 -8.93 -2.02 -18.59
C ARG A 59 -8.15 -1.93 -17.28
N GLY A 60 -8.84 -1.85 -16.14
CA GLY A 60 -8.22 -1.73 -14.82
C GLY A 60 -7.31 -2.91 -14.50
N ARG A 61 -6.27 -2.66 -13.71
CA ARG A 61 -5.35 -3.72 -13.27
C ARG A 61 -4.97 -3.55 -11.81
N VAL A 62 -5.02 -4.65 -11.07
CA VAL A 62 -4.51 -4.72 -9.69
C VAL A 62 -3.42 -5.77 -9.62
N TYR A 63 -2.25 -5.37 -9.14
CA TYR A 63 -1.15 -6.28 -8.86
C TYR A 63 -1.02 -6.46 -7.36
N GLY A 64 -1.30 -7.67 -6.85
CA GLY A 64 -1.09 -8.02 -5.45
C GLY A 64 0.22 -8.78 -5.27
N ILE A 65 1.06 -8.34 -4.34
CA ILE A 65 2.38 -8.93 -4.07
C ILE A 65 2.44 -9.35 -2.61
N ASP A 66 2.95 -10.55 -2.37
CA ASP A 66 3.36 -10.99 -1.04
C ASP A 66 4.46 -12.06 -1.17
N ILE A 67 5.34 -12.16 -0.17
CA ILE A 67 6.35 -13.24 -0.12
C ILE A 67 5.74 -14.54 0.42
N GLN A 68 4.64 -14.45 1.17
CA GLN A 68 4.00 -15.59 1.79
C GLN A 68 2.92 -16.17 0.89
N GLY A 69 3.06 -17.45 0.53
CA GLY A 69 2.03 -18.16 -0.24
C GLY A 69 0.67 -18.18 0.45
N ASP A 70 0.64 -18.18 1.78
CA ASP A 70 -0.62 -18.16 2.55
C ASP A 70 -1.34 -16.81 2.45
N ALA A 71 -0.62 -15.68 2.38
CA ALA A 71 -1.21 -14.38 2.10
C ALA A 71 -1.89 -14.38 0.70
N LEU A 72 -1.21 -14.93 -0.30
CA LEU A 72 -1.78 -15.03 -1.65
C LEU A 72 -3.03 -15.91 -1.68
N LYS A 73 -3.04 -17.04 -0.94
CA LYS A 73 -4.23 -17.89 -0.80
C LYS A 73 -5.37 -17.14 -0.13
N SER A 74 -5.12 -16.48 1.01
CA SER A 74 -6.13 -15.67 1.71
C SER A 74 -6.71 -14.57 0.81
N THR A 75 -5.85 -13.88 0.07
CA THR A 75 -6.26 -12.85 -0.90
C THR A 75 -7.09 -13.46 -2.02
N ALA A 76 -6.69 -14.59 -2.59
CA ALA A 76 -7.43 -15.28 -3.64
C ALA A 76 -8.81 -15.75 -3.17
N SER A 77 -8.90 -16.37 -1.98
CA SER A 77 -10.16 -16.79 -1.37
C SER A 77 -11.10 -15.62 -1.13
N LEU A 78 -10.58 -14.50 -0.59
CA LEU A 78 -11.39 -13.30 -0.37
C LEU A 78 -11.96 -12.75 -1.70
N LEU A 79 -11.16 -12.76 -2.76
CA LEU A 79 -11.61 -12.33 -4.09
C LEU A 79 -12.68 -13.28 -4.64
N ASP A 80 -12.51 -14.59 -4.52
CA ASP A 80 -13.50 -15.59 -4.95
C ASP A 80 -14.86 -15.41 -4.28
N GLU A 81 -14.87 -15.01 -3.01
CA GLU A 81 -16.10 -14.79 -2.25
C GLU A 81 -16.75 -13.41 -2.52
N SER A 82 -15.98 -12.43 -3.00
CA SER A 82 -16.38 -11.02 -2.96
C SER A 82 -16.67 -10.38 -4.31
N VAL A 83 -16.23 -10.97 -5.43
CA VAL A 83 -16.31 -10.34 -6.76
C VAL A 83 -16.71 -11.33 -7.86
N THR A 84 -17.13 -10.79 -9.00
CA THR A 84 -17.43 -11.58 -10.20
C THR A 84 -16.16 -12.13 -10.85
N LEU A 85 -16.30 -13.17 -11.70
CA LEU A 85 -15.18 -13.71 -12.47
C LEU A 85 -14.51 -12.63 -13.35
N LYS A 86 -15.28 -11.75 -13.98
CA LYS A 86 -14.76 -10.65 -14.81
C LYS A 86 -13.93 -9.65 -14.01
N GLU A 87 -14.36 -9.31 -12.80
CA GLU A 87 -13.58 -8.44 -11.90
C GLU A 87 -12.31 -9.15 -11.42
N LYS A 88 -12.41 -10.44 -11.09
CA LYS A 88 -11.26 -11.24 -10.65
C LYS A 88 -10.15 -11.29 -11.71
N GLU A 89 -10.50 -11.32 -13.00
CA GLU A 89 -9.53 -11.26 -14.10
C GLU A 89 -8.69 -9.97 -14.13
N LEU A 90 -9.12 -8.90 -13.45
CA LEU A 90 -8.35 -7.66 -13.33
C LEU A 90 -7.20 -7.76 -12.32
N VAL A 91 -7.21 -8.78 -11.46
CA VAL A 91 -6.20 -8.99 -10.41
C VAL A 91 -5.17 -10.02 -10.85
N LYS A 92 -3.89 -9.74 -10.62
CA LYS A 92 -2.81 -10.73 -10.69
C LYS A 92 -2.03 -10.73 -9.39
N LEU A 93 -1.86 -11.93 -8.82
CA LEU A 93 -1.16 -12.15 -7.56
C LEU A 93 0.23 -12.73 -7.81
N PHE A 94 1.25 -12.21 -7.13
CA PHE A 94 2.65 -12.60 -7.32
C PHE A 94 3.33 -12.94 -5.99
N SER A 95 3.95 -14.13 -5.98
CA SER A 95 4.75 -14.62 -4.84
C SER A 95 6.19 -14.12 -4.93
N ILE A 96 6.39 -12.81 -4.74
CA ILE A 96 7.70 -12.17 -4.83
C ILE A 96 7.86 -11.13 -3.73
N CYS A 97 9.11 -10.68 -3.50
CA CYS A 97 9.35 -9.51 -2.65
C CYS A 97 8.91 -8.24 -3.38
N HIS A 98 8.27 -7.31 -2.67
CA HIS A 98 7.87 -6.00 -3.20
C HIS A 98 9.03 -5.19 -3.77
N SER A 99 10.27 -5.42 -3.32
CA SER A 99 11.47 -4.80 -3.91
C SER A 99 11.65 -5.11 -5.40
N ARG A 100 11.00 -6.16 -5.90
CA ARG A 100 11.03 -6.62 -7.30
C ARG A 100 9.78 -6.25 -8.09
N MET A 101 8.94 -5.32 -7.59
CA MET A 101 7.67 -4.98 -8.24
C MET A 101 7.82 -4.46 -9.68
N GLU A 102 8.96 -3.85 -10.03
CA GLU A 102 9.23 -3.42 -11.41
C GLU A 102 9.17 -4.59 -12.41
N GLU A 103 9.48 -5.82 -11.98
CA GLU A 103 9.52 -7.00 -12.85
C GLU A 103 8.14 -7.49 -13.29
N ILE A 104 7.08 -7.13 -12.55
CA ILE A 104 5.72 -7.61 -12.82
C ILE A 104 4.84 -6.59 -13.55
N VAL A 105 5.27 -5.32 -13.55
CA VAL A 105 4.58 -4.24 -14.25
C VAL A 105 5.05 -4.24 -15.69
N PRO A 106 4.17 -4.44 -16.69
CA PRO A 106 4.59 -4.41 -18.09
C PRO A 106 5.22 -3.06 -18.42
N GLU A 107 6.22 -3.08 -19.30
CA GLU A 107 6.92 -1.88 -19.72
C GLU A 107 5.95 -0.80 -20.21
N ASN A 108 6.20 0.46 -19.83
CA ASN A 108 5.32 1.62 -20.13
C ASN A 108 3.90 1.55 -19.58
N SER A 109 3.61 0.66 -18.61
CA SER A 109 2.31 0.65 -17.93
C SER A 109 2.24 1.74 -16.86
N PRO A 110 1.33 2.73 -17.00
CA PRO A 110 1.23 3.81 -16.03
C PRO A 110 0.62 3.32 -14.71
N VAL A 111 1.36 3.43 -13.60
CA VAL A 111 0.88 3.04 -12.27
C VAL A 111 0.36 4.25 -11.50
N ARG A 112 -0.91 4.23 -11.11
CA ARG A 112 -1.58 5.32 -10.38
C ARG A 112 -1.36 5.28 -8.87
N LEU A 113 -1.38 4.08 -8.27
CA LEU A 113 -1.23 3.87 -6.84
C LEU A 113 -0.30 2.70 -6.57
N VAL A 114 0.61 2.87 -5.61
CA VAL A 114 1.30 1.76 -4.94
C VAL A 114 1.00 1.85 -3.45
N ALA A 115 0.45 0.80 -2.85
CA ALA A 115 0.18 0.74 -1.42
C ALA A 115 1.03 -0.29 -0.70
N PHE A 116 1.38 0.02 0.54
CA PHE A 116 2.13 -0.80 1.46
C PHE A 116 1.43 -0.82 2.83
N ASN A 117 1.36 -2.00 3.45
CA ASN A 117 1.09 -2.19 4.87
C ASN A 117 2.31 -2.91 5.46
N LEU A 118 3.23 -2.15 6.04
CA LEU A 118 4.52 -2.62 6.50
C LEU A 118 4.43 -3.21 7.91
N GLY A 119 4.82 -4.47 8.04
CA GLY A 119 4.79 -5.27 9.24
C GLY A 119 4.64 -6.76 8.91
N TYR A 120 3.92 -7.49 9.75
CA TYR A 120 3.67 -8.93 9.58
C TYR A 120 2.22 -9.23 9.17
N LEU A 121 2.01 -10.40 8.57
CA LEU A 121 0.68 -10.92 8.21
C LEU A 121 -0.17 -11.20 9.47
N PRO A 122 -1.37 -10.59 9.63
CA PRO A 122 -2.25 -10.89 10.75
C PRO A 122 -2.70 -12.36 10.73
N GLY A 123 -2.40 -13.09 11.81
CA GLY A 123 -2.70 -14.52 11.94
C GLY A 123 -1.68 -15.46 11.31
N GLY A 124 -0.63 -14.92 10.66
CA GLY A 124 0.47 -15.68 10.09
C GLY A 124 1.70 -15.81 10.99
N ASP A 125 2.80 -16.30 10.42
CA ASP A 125 4.10 -16.36 11.07
C ASP A 125 4.69 -14.95 11.24
N LYS A 126 4.83 -14.51 12.50
CA LYS A 126 5.34 -13.18 12.86
C LYS A 126 6.85 -13.02 12.67
N THR A 127 7.58 -14.11 12.38
CA THR A 127 9.00 -14.02 12.00
C THR A 127 9.18 -13.51 10.58
N ILE A 128 8.12 -13.58 9.76
CA ILE A 128 8.09 -13.04 8.42
C ILE A 128 7.46 -11.65 8.48
N THR A 129 8.29 -10.63 8.27
CA THR A 129 7.90 -9.22 8.30
C THR A 129 8.57 -8.48 7.14
N THR A 130 8.03 -7.33 6.78
CA THR A 130 8.77 -6.35 5.99
C THR A 130 10.00 -5.87 6.75
N VAL A 131 11.05 -5.51 6.00
CA VAL A 131 12.33 -5.04 6.53
C VAL A 131 12.80 -3.82 5.76
N SER A 132 13.51 -2.93 6.46
CA SER A 132 13.95 -1.63 5.96
C SER A 132 14.68 -1.70 4.61
N GLU A 133 15.55 -2.69 4.42
CA GLU A 133 16.35 -2.83 3.21
C GLU A 133 15.48 -3.07 1.97
N THR A 134 14.51 -3.98 2.06
CA THR A 134 13.61 -4.29 0.94
C THR A 134 12.55 -3.21 0.74
N THR A 135 12.13 -2.56 1.82
CA THR A 135 11.21 -1.42 1.79
C THR A 135 11.83 -0.23 1.08
N GLN A 136 13.09 0.10 1.35
CA GLN A 136 13.82 1.15 0.64
C GLN A 136 13.90 0.88 -0.87
N LEU A 137 14.24 -0.35 -1.26
CA LEU A 137 14.30 -0.74 -2.68
C LEU A 137 12.93 -0.65 -3.34
N ALA A 138 11.87 -1.07 -2.65
CA ALA A 138 10.50 -0.98 -3.15
C ALA A 138 9.99 0.45 -3.28
N LEU A 139 10.41 1.36 -2.40
CA LEU A 139 10.11 2.79 -2.51
C LEU A 139 10.75 3.42 -3.75
N GLU A 140 12.01 3.09 -4.04
CA GLU A 140 12.66 3.53 -5.28
C GLU A 140 11.98 2.96 -6.52
N ALA A 141 11.59 1.68 -6.48
CA ALA A 141 10.82 1.04 -7.54
C ALA A 141 9.47 1.74 -7.78
N ALA A 142 8.70 1.93 -6.72
CA ALA A 142 7.40 2.62 -6.77
C ALA A 142 7.56 4.04 -7.35
N LYS A 143 8.55 4.81 -6.91
CA LYS A 143 8.82 6.18 -7.40
C LYS A 143 9.09 6.25 -8.90
N LYS A 144 9.77 5.25 -9.48
CA LYS A 144 10.05 5.18 -10.92
C LYS A 144 8.81 4.90 -11.75
N ILE A 145 8.03 3.88 -11.37
CA ILE A 145 6.86 3.41 -12.14
C ILE A 145 5.63 4.31 -11.97
N LEU A 146 5.56 5.07 -10.87
CA LEU A 146 4.41 5.92 -10.56
C LEU A 146 4.31 7.09 -11.53
N ILE A 147 3.13 7.33 -12.07
CA ILE A 147 2.87 8.48 -12.96
C ILE A 147 2.72 9.81 -12.19
N PRO A 148 2.90 10.96 -12.85
CA PRO A 148 2.44 12.24 -12.32
C PRO A 148 0.93 12.18 -11.96
N GLY A 149 0.57 12.79 -10.83
CA GLY A 149 -0.75 12.65 -10.22
C GLY A 149 -0.98 11.28 -9.53
N GLY A 150 0.04 10.44 -9.40
CA GLY A 150 -0.02 9.17 -8.68
C GLY A 150 0.32 9.29 -7.20
N LEU A 151 0.03 8.23 -6.44
CA LEU A 151 0.23 8.16 -4.99
C LEU A 151 1.04 6.92 -4.58
N ILE A 152 1.94 7.08 -3.63
CA ILE A 152 2.46 5.99 -2.79
C ILE A 152 1.83 6.12 -1.41
N SER A 153 1.23 5.04 -0.91
CA SER A 153 0.53 5.04 0.38
C SER A 153 1.09 3.95 1.28
N LEU A 154 1.56 4.31 2.46
CA LEU A 154 2.17 3.36 3.40
C LEU A 154 1.45 3.43 4.75
N VAL A 155 1.04 2.28 5.29
CA VAL A 155 0.74 2.12 6.71
C VAL A 155 1.90 1.37 7.34
N VAL A 156 2.59 1.99 8.30
CA VAL A 156 3.77 1.39 8.96
C VAL A 156 3.41 1.00 10.38
N TYR A 157 3.48 -0.30 10.71
CA TYR A 157 3.16 -0.81 12.05
C TYR A 157 4.38 -0.77 12.97
N VAL A 158 4.61 0.36 13.64
CA VAL A 158 5.85 0.62 14.42
C VAL A 158 6.07 -0.30 15.63
N GLY A 159 5.00 -0.84 16.22
CA GLY A 159 5.04 -1.48 17.54
C GLY A 159 5.71 -2.86 17.63
N HIS A 160 6.46 -3.31 16.63
CA HIS A 160 7.19 -4.59 16.61
C HIS A 160 8.70 -4.39 16.40
N PRO A 161 9.55 -5.38 16.73
CA PRO A 161 10.99 -5.30 16.41
C PRO A 161 11.23 -5.00 14.93
N GLY A 162 12.08 -4.03 14.61
CA GLY A 162 12.33 -3.56 13.24
C GLY A 162 11.35 -2.51 12.72
N GLY A 163 10.18 -2.35 13.35
CA GLY A 163 9.12 -1.46 12.86
C GLY A 163 9.46 0.04 12.99
N MET A 164 10.31 0.41 13.94
CA MET A 164 10.79 1.80 14.06
C MET A 164 11.83 2.11 12.99
N GLU A 165 12.79 1.21 12.78
CA GLU A 165 13.83 1.31 11.77
C GLU A 165 13.22 1.41 10.36
N GLU A 166 12.12 0.69 10.13
CA GLU A 166 11.39 0.74 8.87
C GLU A 166 10.64 2.07 8.70
N LEU A 167 10.03 2.61 9.77
CA LEU A 167 9.43 3.95 9.73
C LEU A 167 10.49 5.02 9.44
N GLU A 168 11.65 4.97 10.11
CA GLU A 168 12.75 5.91 9.90
C GLU A 168 13.25 5.87 8.44
N THR A 169 13.31 4.67 7.85
CA THR A 169 13.65 4.48 6.43
C THR A 169 12.63 5.17 5.51
N VAL A 170 11.34 4.96 5.76
CA VAL A 170 10.25 5.61 5.00
C VAL A 170 10.31 7.14 5.13
N GLU A 171 10.55 7.65 6.33
CA GLU A 171 10.64 9.09 6.61
C GLU A 171 11.87 9.73 5.96
N ALA A 172 13.02 9.06 6.02
CA ALA A 172 14.24 9.50 5.36
C ALA A 172 14.07 9.56 3.84
N PHE A 173 13.48 8.51 3.24
CA PHE A 173 13.15 8.49 1.82
C PHE A 173 12.22 9.65 1.44
N ALA A 174 11.10 9.80 2.16
CA ALA A 174 10.11 10.83 1.90
C ALA A 174 10.68 12.25 2.01
N SER A 175 11.50 12.50 3.04
CA SER A 175 12.13 13.79 3.28
C SER A 175 13.20 14.15 2.24
N GLY A 176 13.79 13.14 1.58
CA GLY A 176 14.74 13.33 0.49
C GLY A 176 14.10 13.66 -0.87
N LEU A 177 12.76 13.59 -0.99
CA LEU A 177 12.07 13.88 -2.24
C LEU A 177 11.97 15.39 -2.51
N SER A 178 12.11 15.78 -3.78
CA SER A 178 12.01 17.18 -4.19
C SER A 178 10.61 17.75 -3.93
N VAL A 179 10.53 18.80 -3.13
CA VAL A 179 9.28 19.54 -2.81
C VAL A 179 8.57 20.11 -4.04
N SER A 180 9.29 20.35 -5.14
CA SER A 180 8.69 20.78 -6.41
C SER A 180 7.93 19.67 -7.12
N LYS A 181 8.26 18.41 -6.86
CA LYS A 181 7.70 17.23 -7.55
C LYS A 181 6.84 16.36 -6.64
N TRP A 182 6.95 16.48 -5.33
CA TRP A 182 6.29 15.59 -4.37
C TRP A 182 5.63 16.37 -3.24
N ILE A 183 4.50 15.84 -2.77
CA ILE A 183 3.86 16.22 -1.51
C ILE A 183 3.92 15.00 -0.59
N CYS A 184 4.62 15.14 0.54
CA CYS A 184 4.85 14.06 1.49
C CYS A 184 4.19 14.41 2.82
N CYS A 185 3.28 13.56 3.30
CA CYS A 185 2.54 13.77 4.53
C CYS A 185 2.65 12.54 5.44
N LYS A 186 2.79 12.77 6.75
CA LYS A 186 2.68 11.74 7.79
C LYS A 186 1.51 12.04 8.71
N PHE A 187 0.72 11.01 9.00
CA PHE A 187 -0.35 11.04 9.99
C PHE A 187 -0.08 9.98 11.05
N GLN A 188 0.09 10.43 12.29
CA GLN A 188 0.49 9.59 13.43
C GLN A 188 -0.16 10.14 14.71
N MET A 189 -0.43 9.27 15.69
CA MET A 189 -0.94 9.70 16.99
C MET A 189 0.12 10.50 17.75
N LEU A 190 -0.26 11.68 18.24
CA LEU A 190 0.66 12.57 18.98
C LEU A 190 1.13 11.99 20.32
N ASN A 191 0.28 11.25 21.02
CA ASN A 191 0.55 10.71 22.36
C ASN A 191 0.83 9.19 22.35
N ARG A 192 0.96 8.58 21.17
CA ARG A 192 1.28 7.15 21.00
C ARG A 192 2.23 6.97 19.81
N PRO A 193 3.53 7.27 19.98
CA PRO A 193 4.50 7.22 18.88
C PRO A 193 4.70 5.81 18.30
N LEU A 194 4.46 4.74 19.08
CA LEU A 194 4.51 3.35 18.61
C LEU A 194 3.22 2.88 17.92
N ALA A 195 2.19 3.72 17.83
CA ALA A 195 1.01 3.41 17.02
C ALA A 195 1.37 3.46 15.53
N PRO A 196 0.61 2.76 14.66
CA PRO A 196 0.90 2.77 13.24
C PRO A 196 0.91 4.18 12.64
N ALA A 197 1.76 4.43 11.66
CA ALA A 197 1.82 5.71 10.96
C ALA A 197 1.28 5.54 9.53
N LEU A 198 0.46 6.47 9.06
CA LEU A 198 0.09 6.57 7.65
C LEU A 198 0.99 7.62 6.98
N VAL A 199 1.75 7.20 5.98
CA VAL A 199 2.61 8.06 5.16
C VAL A 199 2.07 8.08 3.73
N LEU A 200 1.97 9.27 3.15
CA LEU A 200 1.42 9.48 1.81
C LEU A 200 2.40 10.31 0.99
N LEU A 201 2.82 9.80 -0.16
CA LEU A 201 3.73 10.46 -1.09
C LEU A 201 3.03 10.68 -2.43
N PHE A 202 2.53 11.89 -2.66
CA PHE A 202 1.81 12.25 -3.88
C PHE A 202 2.77 12.89 -4.89
N LYS A 203 2.84 12.33 -6.10
CA LYS A 203 3.67 12.83 -7.20
C LYS A 203 2.91 13.92 -7.95
N ARG A 204 3.41 15.14 -7.90
CA ARG A 204 2.77 16.30 -8.54
C ARG A 204 2.75 16.12 -10.06
N GLU A 205 1.71 16.65 -10.69
CA GLU A 205 1.71 16.85 -12.14
C GLU A 205 2.83 17.82 -12.52
N VAL A 206 3.52 17.53 -13.61
CA VAL A 206 4.47 18.49 -14.17
C VAL A 206 3.62 19.57 -14.80
N ALA A 207 3.69 20.80 -14.27
CA ALA A 207 3.09 21.93 -14.95
C ALA A 207 3.75 22.04 -16.32
N GLU A 208 2.98 21.85 -17.40
CA GLU A 208 3.42 22.25 -18.73
C GLU A 208 3.70 23.74 -18.65
N THR A 209 4.97 24.10 -18.73
CA THR A 209 5.36 25.51 -18.85
C THR A 209 5.02 25.87 -20.29
N GLN A 210 3.88 26.54 -20.49
CA GLN A 210 3.55 27.19 -21.76
C GLN A 210 4.52 28.36 -22.01
#